data_AF-A0A8J7RJF8-F1
#
_entry.id   AF-A0A8J7RJF8-F1
#
_cell.length_a   1.000
_cell.length_b   1.000
_cell.length_c   1.000
_cell.angle_alpha   90.00
_cell.angle_beta   90.00
_cell.angle_gamma   90.00
#
_symmetry.space_group_name_H-M   'P 1'
#
loop_
_entity.id
_entity.type
_entity.pdbx_description
1 polymer ?
#
loop_
_entity_poly.entity_id
_entity_poly.type
_entity_poly.pdbx_seq_one_letter_code
_entity_poly.pdbx_strand_id
1 'polypeptide(L)'
;MYPANASRSHAVLSVAERRRDAEQSALPAAPGAAATDPTEYFGCNVFDDKTMRRYLPKAVYKSLRTTIDLGHRLDPAVADVVANAMKSWAMERGADHYTHVFYPLTGLT
;
A
#
# COMPACT_ATOMS: atom_id res chain seq x y z
N MET A 1 -2.97 -25.86 40.01
CA MET A 1 -2.24 -26.70 39.03
C MET A 1 -2.86 -26.44 37.66
N TYR A 2 -2.27 -25.57 36.84
CA TYR A 2 -2.82 -25.18 35.53
C TYR A 2 -2.54 -26.30 34.51
N PRO A 3 -3.51 -26.80 33.74
CA PRO A 3 -3.27 -27.92 32.85
C PRO A 3 -2.33 -27.51 31.70
N ALA A 4 -1.30 -28.32 31.47
CA ALA A 4 -0.19 -28.09 30.53
C ALA A 4 -0.59 -27.92 29.05
N ASN A 5 -1.89 -27.96 28.74
CA ASN A 5 -2.42 -28.06 27.37
C ASN A 5 -3.30 -26.86 26.99
N ALA A 6 -3.44 -25.86 27.86
CA ALA A 6 -4.35 -24.73 27.69
C ALA A 6 -4.10 -23.95 26.38
N SER A 7 -2.84 -23.78 25.97
CA SER A 7 -2.47 -23.04 24.76
C SER A 7 -2.92 -23.74 23.46
N ARG A 8 -2.85 -25.08 23.41
CA ARG A 8 -3.30 -25.85 22.23
C ARG A 8 -4.81 -25.80 22.10
N SER A 9 -5.54 -25.97 23.20
CA SER A 9 -7.00 -25.91 23.20
C SER A 9 -7.51 -24.51 22.84
N HIS A 10 -6.88 -23.46 23.35
CA HIS A 10 -7.19 -22.07 22.99
C HIS A 10 -6.97 -21.79 21.49
N ALA A 11 -5.87 -22.28 20.91
CA ALA A 11 -5.61 -22.13 19.48
C ALA A 11 -6.70 -22.78 18.61
N VAL A 12 -7.12 -24.01 18.95
CA VAL A 12 -8.17 -24.74 18.23
C VAL A 12 -9.51 -24.01 18.30
N LEU A 13 -9.89 -23.49 19.47
CA LEU A 13 -11.11 -22.70 19.64
C LEU A 13 -11.07 -21.40 18.82
N SER A 14 -9.94 -20.67 18.85
CA SER A 14 -9.80 -19.43 18.09
C SER A 14 -9.87 -19.60 16.57
N VAL A 15 -9.52 -20.79 16.05
CA VAL A 15 -9.66 -21.11 14.62
C VAL A 15 -11.11 -21.46 14.28
N ALA A 16 -11.79 -22.19 15.17
CA ALA A 16 -13.20 -22.55 14.99
C ALA A 16 -14.14 -21.33 15.09
N GLU A 17 -13.82 -20.36 15.94
CA GLU A 17 -14.55 -19.09 16.06
C GLU A 17 -14.38 -18.22 14.80
N ARG A 18 -13.15 -18.04 14.32
CA ARG A 18 -12.89 -17.30 13.07
C ARG A 18 -13.65 -17.84 11.86
N ARG A 19 -13.83 -19.16 11.78
CA ARG A 19 -14.61 -19.78 10.69
C ARG A 19 -16.09 -19.41 10.77
N ARG A 20 -16.66 -19.39 11.97
CA ARG A 20 -18.05 -18.97 12.19
C ARG A 20 -18.25 -17.48 11.91
N ASP A 21 -17.33 -16.63 12.32
CA ASP A 21 -17.38 -15.19 12.03
C ASP A 21 -17.24 -14.91 10.52
N ALA A 22 -16.37 -15.65 9.83
CA ALA A 22 -16.23 -15.58 8.38
C ALA A 22 -17.52 -16.03 7.67
N GLU A 23 -18.11 -17.14 8.08
CA GLU A 23 -19.39 -17.65 7.56
C GLU A 23 -20.56 -16.68 7.83
N GLN A 24 -20.58 -16.02 8.99
CA GLN A 24 -21.63 -15.07 9.37
C GLN A 24 -21.46 -13.70 8.70
N SER A 25 -20.23 -13.32 8.35
CA SER A 25 -19.93 -12.16 7.48
C SER A 25 -20.13 -12.46 5.99
N ALA A 26 -20.09 -13.74 5.61
CA ALA A 26 -20.29 -14.24 4.25
C ALA A 26 -21.77 -14.51 3.92
N LEU A 27 -22.69 -13.74 4.52
CA LEU A 27 -24.00 -13.55 3.89
C LEU A 27 -23.75 -13.09 2.45
N PRO A 28 -24.40 -13.70 1.44
CA PRO A 28 -24.15 -13.33 0.04
C PRO A 28 -24.44 -11.84 -0.09
N ALA A 29 -23.43 -11.08 -0.52
CA ALA A 29 -23.61 -9.68 -0.89
C ALA A 29 -24.87 -9.59 -1.76
N ALA A 30 -25.78 -8.68 -1.40
CA ALA A 30 -27.09 -8.54 -2.03
C ALA A 30 -26.97 -8.61 -3.57
N PRO A 31 -27.93 -9.23 -4.30
CA PRO A 31 -27.91 -9.30 -5.75
C PRO A 31 -28.02 -7.88 -6.32
N GLY A 32 -26.88 -7.26 -6.59
CA GLY A 32 -26.76 -5.82 -6.85
C GLY A 32 -25.45 -5.19 -6.35
N ALA A 33 -24.63 -5.90 -5.58
CA ALA A 33 -23.23 -5.51 -5.38
C ALA A 33 -22.52 -5.61 -6.74
N ALA A 34 -22.44 -4.48 -7.43
CA ALA A 34 -21.77 -4.35 -8.72
C ALA A 34 -20.42 -5.05 -8.66
N ALA A 35 -20.16 -5.93 -9.62
CA ALA A 35 -18.82 -6.45 -9.84
C ALA A 35 -17.92 -5.25 -10.10
N THR A 36 -17.23 -4.78 -9.06
CA THR A 36 -16.44 -3.56 -9.18
C THR A 36 -15.33 -3.81 -10.17
N ASP A 37 -15.25 -2.97 -11.20
CA ASP A 37 -14.28 -3.14 -12.27
C ASP A 37 -12.86 -3.03 -11.68
N PRO A 38 -11.96 -4.02 -11.89
CA PRO A 38 -10.61 -3.98 -11.31
C PRO A 38 -9.83 -2.71 -11.66
N THR A 39 -10.16 -2.06 -12.77
CA THR A 39 -9.57 -0.79 -13.21
C THR A 39 -9.84 0.36 -12.24
N GLU A 40 -10.95 0.33 -11.48
CA GLU A 40 -11.31 1.40 -10.55
C GLU A 40 -10.39 1.45 -9.32
N TYR A 41 -9.87 0.31 -8.87
CA TYR A 41 -8.98 0.22 -7.72
C TYR A 41 -7.51 0.00 -8.08
N PHE A 42 -7.22 -0.49 -9.29
CA PHE A 42 -5.85 -0.73 -9.72
C PHE A 42 -5.04 0.56 -9.72
N GLY A 43 -3.88 0.55 -9.05
CA GLY A 43 -3.00 1.72 -8.96
C GLY A 43 -3.57 2.88 -8.16
N CYS A 44 -4.75 2.72 -7.53
CA CYS A 44 -5.42 3.81 -6.83
C CYS A 44 -4.59 4.37 -5.69
N ASN A 45 -3.66 3.58 -5.12
CA ASN A 45 -2.73 3.89 -4.02
C ASN A 45 -1.27 4.07 -4.47
N VAL A 46 -1.04 4.48 -5.72
CA VAL A 46 0.30 4.65 -6.30
C VAL A 46 0.50 6.10 -6.73
N PHE A 47 1.66 6.66 -6.43
CA PHE A 47 2.06 7.99 -6.92
C PHE A 47 2.51 7.88 -8.38
N ASP A 48 1.54 7.62 -9.26
CA ASP A 48 1.76 7.32 -10.67
C ASP A 48 2.06 8.57 -11.51
N ASP A 49 2.30 8.39 -12.81
CA ASP A 49 2.60 9.50 -13.73
C ASP A 49 1.48 10.54 -13.82
N LYS A 50 0.21 10.11 -13.75
CA LYS A 50 -0.94 11.02 -13.77
C LYS A 50 -0.99 11.86 -12.50
N THR A 51 -0.73 11.24 -11.35
CA THR A 51 -0.65 11.91 -10.05
C THR A 51 0.53 12.86 -10.01
N MET A 52 1.72 12.43 -10.46
CA MET A 52 2.91 13.28 -10.54
C MET A 52 2.64 14.56 -11.35
N ARG A 53 1.97 14.48 -12.51
CA ARG A 53 1.63 15.67 -13.31
C ARG A 53 0.64 16.62 -12.62
N ARG A 54 -0.18 16.12 -11.69
CA ARG A 54 -1.14 16.94 -10.91
C ARG A 54 -0.47 17.64 -9.73
N TYR A 55 0.41 16.94 -9.01
CA TYR A 55 1.03 17.46 -7.78
C TYR A 55 2.37 18.17 -8.01
N LEU A 56 3.07 17.91 -9.11
CA LEU A 56 4.39 18.49 -9.38
C LEU A 56 4.32 19.66 -10.37
N PRO A 57 5.13 20.71 -10.19
CA PRO A 57 5.36 21.72 -11.21
C PRO A 57 5.92 21.11 -12.50
N LYS A 58 5.54 21.67 -13.66
CA LYS A 58 5.95 21.15 -14.98
C LYS A 58 7.47 20.96 -15.12
N ALA A 59 8.26 21.89 -14.59
CA ALA A 59 9.72 21.83 -14.65
C ALA A 59 10.28 20.66 -13.82
N VAL A 60 9.77 20.47 -12.61
CA VAL A 60 10.16 19.41 -11.67
C VAL A 60 9.76 18.04 -12.23
N TYR A 61 8.53 17.92 -12.74
CA TYR A 61 8.05 16.70 -13.39
C TYR A 61 8.95 16.31 -14.58
N LYS A 62 9.28 17.28 -15.45
CA LYS A 62 10.14 17.02 -16.61
C LYS A 62 11.54 16.57 -16.17
N SER A 63 12.14 17.26 -15.19
CA SER A 63 13.45 16.91 -14.65
C SER A 63 13.45 15.49 -14.06
N LEU A 64 12.47 15.19 -13.20
CA LEU A 64 12.33 13.88 -12.57
C LEU A 64 12.15 12.78 -13.62
N ARG A 65 11.31 13.01 -14.63
CA ARG A 65 11.06 12.06 -15.71
C ARG A 65 12.32 11.78 -16.51
N THR A 66 13.09 12.82 -16.86
CA THR A 66 14.38 12.66 -17.53
C THR A 66 15.38 11.88 -16.68
N THR A 67 15.43 12.12 -15.36
CA THR A 67 16.28 11.36 -14.43
C THR A 67 15.90 9.87 -14.42
N ILE A 68 14.61 9.55 -14.39
CA ILE A 68 14.11 8.16 -14.41
C ILE A 68 14.44 7.47 -15.74
N ASP A 69 14.14 8.13 -16.87
CA ASP A 69 14.28 7.51 -18.20
C ASP A 69 15.76 7.35 -18.62
N LEU A 70 16.65 8.26 -18.19
CA LEU A 70 18.09 8.22 -18.53
C LEU A 70 18.98 7.60 -17.43
N GLY A 71 18.43 7.33 -16.24
CA GLY A 71 19.22 6.84 -15.10
C GLY A 71 20.23 7.87 -14.57
N HIS A 72 19.98 9.16 -14.74
CA HIS A 72 20.85 10.22 -14.23
C HIS A 72 20.76 10.33 -12.71
N ARG A 73 21.71 11.06 -12.12
CA ARG A 73 21.63 11.42 -10.70
C ARG A 73 20.49 12.41 -10.46
N LEU A 74 19.66 12.16 -9.45
CA LEU A 74 18.59 13.07 -9.06
C LEU A 74 19.19 14.34 -8.44
N ASP A 75 18.72 15.50 -8.90
CA ASP A 75 19.06 16.79 -8.31
C ASP A 75 18.41 16.91 -6.91
N PRO A 76 19.18 17.16 -5.85
CA PRO A 76 18.64 17.36 -4.49
C PRO A 76 17.53 18.41 -4.42
N ALA A 77 17.63 19.51 -5.19
CA ALA A 77 16.62 20.56 -5.18
C ALA A 77 15.27 20.06 -5.76
N VAL A 78 15.32 19.19 -6.77
CA VAL A 78 14.14 18.52 -7.34
C VAL A 78 13.61 17.48 -6.35
N ALA A 79 14.49 16.75 -5.65
CA ALA A 79 14.13 15.73 -4.68
C ALA A 79 13.28 16.29 -3.53
N ASP A 80 13.65 17.45 -2.98
CA ASP A 80 12.90 18.09 -1.88
C ASP A 80 11.47 18.47 -2.30
N VAL A 81 11.30 18.98 -3.52
CA VAL A 81 9.98 19.34 -4.06
C VAL A 81 9.13 18.08 -4.28
N VAL A 82 9.74 17.01 -4.82
CA VAL A 82 9.05 15.74 -5.04
C VAL A 82 8.64 15.11 -3.71
N ALA A 83 9.51 15.11 -2.70
CA ALA A 83 9.22 14.58 -1.37
C ALA A 83 8.04 15.31 -0.72
N ASN A 84 8.00 16.64 -0.79
CA ASN A 84 6.89 17.43 -0.28
C ASN A 84 5.57 17.13 -1.01
N ALA A 85 5.60 17.02 -2.34
CA ALA A 85 4.41 16.67 -3.12
C ALA A 85 3.90 15.26 -2.81
N MET A 86 4.80 14.27 -2.69
CA MET A 86 4.47 12.90 -2.30
C MET A 86 3.86 12.85 -0.90
N LYS A 87 4.42 13.61 0.05
CA LYS A 87 3.90 13.71 1.41
C LYS A 87 2.47 14.24 1.42
N SER A 88 2.20 15.36 0.74
CA SER A 88 0.85 15.93 0.67
C SER A 88 -0.16 14.95 0.07
N TRP A 89 0.20 14.30 -1.04
CA TRP A 89 -0.64 13.27 -1.65
C TRP A 89 -0.90 12.08 -0.71
N ALA A 90 0.12 11.62 0.01
CA ALA A 90 -0.02 10.50 0.94
C ALA A 90 -0.91 10.86 2.13
N MET A 91 -0.77 12.08 2.68
CA MET A 91 -1.59 12.57 3.79
C MET A 91 -3.07 12.70 3.42
N GLU A 92 -3.39 13.13 2.19
CA GLU A 92 -4.77 13.19 1.68
C GLU A 92 -5.47 11.81 1.69
N ARG A 93 -4.69 10.74 1.82
CA ARG A 93 -5.15 9.35 1.81
C ARG A 93 -5.01 8.67 3.17
N GLY A 94 -4.70 9.45 4.21
CA GLY A 94 -4.58 8.96 5.58
C GLY A 94 -3.23 8.30 5.91
N ALA A 95 -2.19 8.48 5.10
CA ALA A 95 -0.85 8.01 5.46
C ALA A 95 -0.23 8.91 6.54
N ASP A 96 0.36 8.29 7.56
CA ASP A 96 0.98 8.94 8.72
C ASP A 96 2.48 8.62 8.86
N HIS A 97 2.92 7.48 8.33
CA HIS A 97 4.32 7.04 8.34
C HIS A 97 4.88 6.92 6.92
N TYR A 98 6.20 7.07 6.81
CA TYR A 98 6.95 6.70 5.61
C TYR A 98 8.04 5.69 5.98
N THR A 99 8.40 4.84 5.02
CA THR A 99 9.49 3.89 5.18
C THR A 99 10.21 3.67 3.86
N HIS A 100 11.50 3.36 3.94
CA HIS A 100 12.27 2.90 2.78
C HIS A 100 12.03 1.41 2.60
N VAL A 101 11.16 1.04 1.67
CA VAL A 101 10.93 -0.36 1.32
C VAL A 101 12.08 -0.85 0.44
N PHE A 102 12.90 -1.75 0.98
CA PHE A 102 13.92 -2.47 0.23
C PHE A 102 13.92 -3.94 0.66
N TYR A 103 14.20 -4.84 -0.29
CA TYR A 103 14.33 -6.27 -0.01
C TYR A 103 15.82 -6.59 0.15
N PRO A 104 16.29 -6.85 1.38
CA PRO A 104 17.70 -7.16 1.59
C PRO A 104 18.05 -8.52 0.99
N LEU A 105 19.30 -8.68 0.55
CA LEU A 105 19.84 -9.98 0.15
C LEU A 105 20.05 -10.82 1.42
N THR A 106 19.09 -11.68 1.75
CA THR A 106 19.16 -12.56 2.94
C THR A 106 19.99 -13.82 2.71
N GLY A 107 20.64 -13.96 1.56
CA GLY A 107 21.51 -15.10 1.24
C GLY A 107 20.78 -16.46 1.14
N LEU A 108 19.44 -16.45 1.10
CA LEU A 108 18.59 -17.65 0.97
C LEU A 108 18.22 -17.90 -0.50
N THR A 109 19.22 -18.10 -1.35
CA THR A 109 19.05 -18.55 -2.75
C THR A 109 20.16 -19.51 -3.12
#